data_AF-A0A7C3LA23-F1
#
_entry.id   AF-A0A7C3LA23-F1
#
_cell.length_a   1.000
_cell.length_b   1.000
_cell.length_c   1.000
_cell.angle_alpha   90.00
_cell.angle_beta   90.00
_cell.angle_gamma   90.00
#
_symmetry.space_group_name_H-M   'P 1'
#
loop_
_entity.id
_entity.type
_entity.pdbx_description
1 polymer ?
#
loop_
_entity_poly.entity_id
_entity_poly.type
_entity_poly.pdbx_seq_one_letter_code
_entity_poly.pdbx_strand_id
1 'polypeptide(L)'
;MTNNVVIVVSCGTDNPNRATRAIHLATVAHKEGKNVTLFLLDEAVYLVKKDLINYLRAATGDIADDLMTYLQAHEVPILACTPCAKARRISED
;
A
#
# COMPACT_ATOMS: atom_id res chain seq x y z
N MET A 1 12.63 -16.05 14.72
CA MET A 1 11.97 -14.96 13.95
C MET A 1 10.65 -15.50 13.42
N THR A 2 9.56 -14.74 13.49
CA THR A 2 8.25 -15.15 12.95
C THR A 2 8.20 -14.98 11.43
N ASN A 3 7.34 -15.74 10.75
CA ASN A 3 7.09 -15.54 9.31
C ASN A 3 6.19 -14.33 8.99
N ASN A 4 5.69 -13.63 10.01
CA ASN A 4 4.80 -12.49 9.85
C ASN A 4 5.60 -11.20 9.59
N VAL A 5 5.18 -10.43 8.58
CA VAL A 5 5.78 -9.15 8.20
C VAL A 5 4.68 -8.11 8.06
N VAL A 6 4.79 -7.01 8.81
CA VAL A 6 3.92 -5.84 8.64
C VAL A 6 4.71 -4.76 7.92
N ILE A 7 4.18 -4.25 6.82
CA ILE A 7 4.75 -3.12 6.09
C ILE A 7 3.83 -1.94 6.25
N VAL A 8 4.34 -0.92 6.94
CA VAL A 8 3.64 0.34 7.14
C VAL A 8 4.02 1.29 6.03
N VAL A 9 3.02 1.80 5.30
CA VAL A 9 3.19 2.83 4.29
C VAL A 9 2.67 4.13 4.87
N SER A 10 3.52 5.14 5.02
CA SER A 10 3.14 6.45 5.56
C SER A 10 3.02 7.55 4.50
N CYS A 11 3.68 7.36 3.35
CA CYS A 11 3.63 8.26 2.20
C CYS A 11 2.66 7.75 1.14
N GLY A 12 2.05 8.65 0.38
CA GLY A 12 1.22 8.32 -0.77
C GLY A 12 1.52 9.28 -1.93
N THR A 13 0.61 10.20 -2.23
CA THR A 13 0.76 11.17 -3.33
C THR A 13 1.85 12.21 -3.06
N ASP A 14 2.17 12.46 -1.79
CA ASP A 14 3.24 13.36 -1.36
C ASP A 14 4.64 12.82 -1.69
N ASN A 15 4.79 11.49 -1.75
CA ASN A 15 6.03 10.84 -2.18
C ASN A 15 5.74 9.51 -2.92
N PRO A 16 5.41 9.59 -4.23
CA PRO A 16 5.04 8.42 -5.02
C PRO A 16 6.11 7.32 -5.05
N ASN A 17 7.39 7.70 -5.02
CA ASN A 17 8.49 6.74 -5.05
C ASN A 17 8.56 5.91 -3.76
N ARG A 18 8.42 6.54 -2.59
CA ARG A 18 8.42 5.84 -1.29
C ARG A 18 7.16 4.97 -1.14
N ALA A 19 6.00 5.50 -1.53
CA ALA A 19 4.73 4.78 -1.51
C ALA A 19 4.81 3.51 -2.36
N THR A 20 5.17 3.66 -3.64
CA THR A 20 5.24 2.54 -4.60
C THR A 20 6.28 1.50 -4.16
N ARG A 21 7.45 1.93 -3.66
CA ARG A 21 8.48 1.00 -3.18
C ARG A 21 8.04 0.19 -1.97
N ALA A 22 7.28 0.78 -1.06
CA ALA A 22 6.77 0.06 0.11
C ALA A 22 5.74 -1.02 -0.30
N ILE A 23 4.85 -0.72 -1.24
CA ILE A 23 3.91 -1.71 -1.79
C ILE A 23 4.70 -2.81 -2.53
N HIS A 24 5.73 -2.45 -3.31
CA HIS A 24 6.60 -3.43 -3.95
C HIS A 24 7.28 -4.35 -2.92
N LEU A 25 7.78 -3.80 -1.80
CA LEU A 25 8.38 -4.61 -0.74
C LEU A 25 7.38 -5.62 -0.15
N ALA A 26 6.09 -5.25 -0.02
CA ALA A 26 5.04 -6.17 0.40
C ALA A 26 4.84 -7.30 -0.61
N THR A 27 4.82 -6.97 -1.89
CA THR A 27 4.73 -7.96 -2.98
C THR A 27 5.92 -8.92 -2.97
N VAL A 28 7.15 -8.43 -2.78
CA VAL A 28 8.34 -9.27 -2.67
C VAL A 28 8.28 -10.16 -1.44
N ALA A 29 7.97 -9.60 -0.26
CA ALA A 29 7.87 -10.39 0.97
C ALA A 29 6.82 -11.50 0.85
N HIS A 30 5.68 -11.24 0.21
CA HIS A 30 4.66 -12.24 -0.05
C HIS A 30 5.17 -13.34 -1.00
N LYS A 31 5.85 -12.97 -2.10
CA LYS A 31 6.47 -13.93 -3.04
C LYS A 31 7.53 -14.82 -2.38
N GLU A 32 8.22 -14.32 -1.35
CA GLU A 32 9.16 -15.06 -0.51
C GLU A 32 8.47 -15.93 0.57
N GLY A 33 7.15 -16.12 0.50
CA GLY A 33 6.37 -16.99 1.38
C GLY A 33 6.15 -16.44 2.79
N LYS A 34 6.25 -15.12 2.98
CA LYS A 34 5.95 -14.48 4.26
C LYS A 34 4.45 -14.21 4.40
N ASN A 35 3.98 -14.20 5.65
CA ASN A 35 2.63 -13.77 5.98
C ASN A 35 2.61 -12.25 6.12
N VAL A 36 2.21 -11.57 5.05
CA VAL A 36 2.33 -10.10 4.93
C VAL A 36 1.05 -9.41 5.35
N THR A 37 1.17 -8.24 5.97
CA THR A 37 0.08 -7.26 6.10
C THR A 37 0.59 -5.91 5.65
N LEU A 38 -0.17 -5.24 4.78
CA LEU A 38 0.09 -3.86 4.38
C LEU A 38 -0.78 -2.92 5.22
N PHE A 39 -0.16 -1.97 5.92
CA PHE A 39 -0.89 -1.00 6.75
C PHE A 39 -0.67 0.41 6.22
N LEU A 40 -1.74 1.05 5.75
CA LEU A 40 -1.75 2.41 5.22
C LEU A 40 -1.96 3.40 6.36
N LEU A 41 -0.92 4.18 6.63
CA LEU A 41 -0.85 5.21 7.67
C LEU A 41 -0.69 6.60 7.02
N ASP A 42 -1.10 7.64 7.75
CA ASP A 42 -0.90 9.03 7.36
C ASP A 42 -1.39 9.39 5.96
N GLU A 43 -0.49 9.72 5.03
CA GLU A 43 -0.82 10.16 3.67
C GLU A 43 -1.19 8.97 2.79
N ALA A 44 -0.67 7.78 3.09
CA ALA A 44 -0.91 6.56 2.32
C ALA A 44 -2.39 6.12 2.28
N VAL A 45 -3.25 6.64 3.17
CA VAL A 45 -4.69 6.41 3.08
C VAL A 45 -5.31 7.01 1.81
N TYR A 46 -4.66 7.97 1.15
CA TYR A 46 -5.10 8.43 -0.16
C TYR A 46 -4.99 7.35 -1.24
N LEU A 47 -4.13 6.35 -1.06
CA LEU A 47 -3.90 5.31 -2.06
C LEU A 47 -5.10 4.38 -2.27
N VAL A 48 -6.02 4.32 -1.30
CA VAL A 48 -7.29 3.58 -1.45
C VAL A 48 -8.41 4.46 -1.99
N LYS A 49 -8.16 5.75 -2.23
CA LYS A 49 -9.12 6.59 -2.94
C LYS A 49 -9.16 6.17 -4.40
N LYS A 50 -10.38 5.90 -4.88
CA LYS A 50 -10.65 5.46 -6.26
C LYS A 50 -9.86 6.28 -7.29
N ASP A 51 -9.27 5.58 -8.24
CA ASP A 51 -8.49 6.08 -9.39
C ASP A 51 -7.17 6.81 -9.05
N LEU A 52 -6.87 7.09 -7.78
CA LEU A 52 -5.69 7.87 -7.42
C LEU A 52 -4.39 7.07 -7.56
N ILE A 53 -4.42 5.80 -7.18
CA ILE A 53 -3.26 4.90 -7.22
C ILE A 53 -2.76 4.62 -8.64
N ASN A 54 -3.62 4.76 -9.66
CA ASN A 54 -3.33 4.49 -11.07
C ASN A 54 -2.15 5.32 -11.60
N TYR A 55 -1.94 6.51 -11.02
CA TYR A 55 -0.91 7.46 -11.42
C TYR A 55 0.36 7.38 -10.56
N LEU A 56 0.40 6.52 -9.53
CA LEU A 56 1.60 6.36 -8.72
C LEU A 56 2.62 5.45 -9.39
N ARG A 57 3.86 5.94 -9.45
CA ARG A 57 5.01 5.30 -10.08
C ARG A 57 6.23 5.45 -9.19
N ALA A 58 7.07 4.41 -9.14
CA ALA A 58 8.44 4.55 -8.66
C ALA A 58 9.37 5.02 -9.78
N ALA A 59 10.53 5.58 -9.43
CA ALA A 59 11.56 5.96 -10.40
C ALA A 59 12.09 4.77 -11.22
N THR A 60 11.90 3.53 -10.74
CA THR A 60 12.27 2.28 -11.44
C THR A 60 11.23 1.80 -12.44
N GLY A 61 10.11 2.52 -12.60
CA GLY A 61 9.02 2.14 -13.51
C GLY A 61 7.94 1.25 -12.89
N ASP A 62 8.10 0.82 -11.63
CA ASP A 62 7.06 0.07 -10.91
C ASP A 62 5.77 0.90 -10.81
N ILE A 63 4.63 0.24 -11.02
CA ILE A 63 3.29 0.82 -10.97
C ILE A 63 2.62 0.41 -9.66
N ALA A 64 2.20 1.38 -8.85
CA ALA A 64 1.60 1.08 -7.54
C ALA A 64 0.29 0.27 -7.66
N ASP A 65 -0.52 0.56 -8.67
CA ASP A 65 -1.80 -0.11 -8.92
C ASP A 65 -1.62 -1.60 -9.26
N ASP A 66 -0.69 -1.94 -10.15
CA ASP A 66 -0.35 -3.33 -10.49
C ASP A 66 0.09 -4.12 -9.25
N LEU A 67 0.91 -3.48 -8.40
CA LEU A 67 1.40 -4.09 -7.15
C LEU A 67 0.28 -4.27 -6.14
N MET A 68 -0.61 -3.28 -5.99
CA MET A 68 -1.77 -3.37 -5.10
C MET A 68 -2.76 -4.44 -5.58
N THR A 69 -3.02 -4.49 -6.89
CA THR A 69 -3.86 -5.52 -7.53
C THR A 69 -3.31 -6.91 -7.27
N TYR A 70 -1.99 -7.11 -7.37
CA TYR A 70 -1.35 -8.38 -7.01
C TYR A 70 -1.64 -8.76 -5.55
N LEU A 71 -1.46 -7.84 -4.60
CA LEU A 71 -1.69 -8.10 -3.17
C LEU A 71 -3.15 -8.45 -2.88
N GLN A 72 -4.09 -7.71 -3.48
CA GLN A 72 -5.53 -7.98 -3.36
C GLN A 72 -5.90 -9.34 -3.95
N ALA A 73 -5.37 -9.69 -5.13
CA ALA A 73 -5.63 -10.97 -5.80
C ALA A 73 -5.11 -12.18 -5.00
N HIS A 74 -4.15 -11.98 -4.10
CA HIS A 74 -3.62 -13.00 -3.20
C HIS A 74 -4.14 -12.86 -1.76
N GLU A 75 -5.21 -12.09 -1.57
CA GLU A 75 -5.88 -11.91 -0.28
C GLU A 75 -4.95 -11.42 0.84
N VAL A 76 -3.89 -10.68 0.48
CA VAL A 76 -3.00 -10.06 1.47
C VAL A 76 -3.81 -9.00 2.24
N PRO A 77 -3.84 -9.05 3.58
CA PRO A 77 -4.54 -8.05 4.37
C PRO A 77 -3.98 -6.65 4.12
N ILE A 78 -4.86 -5.75 3.63
CA ILE A 78 -4.58 -4.33 3.44
C ILE A 78 -5.47 -3.57 4.42
N LEU A 79 -4.85 -2.88 5.35
CA LEU A 79 -5.51 -2.15 6.42
C LEU A 79 -5.27 -0.65 6.23
N ALA A 80 -6.24 0.17 6.64
CA ALA A 80 -6.12 1.62 6.60
C ALA A 80 -6.33 2.25 7.99
N CYS A 81 -5.50 3.23 8.33
CA CYS A 81 -5.63 4.01 9.55
C CYS A 81 -6.94 4.83 9.55
N THR A 82 -7.92 4.44 10.36
CA THR A 82 -9.22 5.12 10.44
C THR A 82 -9.11 6.61 10.82
N PRO A 83 -8.32 7.04 11.82
CA PRO A 83 -8.16 8.46 12.10
C PRO A 83 -7.56 9.25 10.93
N CYS A 84 -6.59 8.66 10.23
CA CYS A 84 -5.91 9.27 9.08
C CYS A 84 -6.87 9.45 7.90
N ALA A 85 -7.70 8.45 7.62
CA ALA A 85 -8.75 8.49 6.60
C ALA A 85 -9.83 9.54 6.94
N LYS A 86 -10.31 9.55 8.19
CA LYS A 86 -11.30 10.54 8.67
C LYS A 86 -10.80 11.98 8.54
N ALA A 87 -9.56 12.24 8.96
CA ALA A 87 -8.95 13.57 8.83
C ALA A 87 -8.85 14.05 7.37
N ARG A 88 -8.77 13.11 6.42
CA ARG A 88 -8.68 13.35 4.96
C ARG A 88 -10.00 13.19 4.22
N ARG A 89 -11.10 12.94 4.93
CA ARG A 89 -12.46 12.73 4.37
C ARG A 89 -12.53 11.58 3.36
N ILE A 90 -11.88 10.48 3.69
CA ILE A 90 -11.95 9.23 2.91
C ILE A 90 -12.92 8.28 3.62
N SER A 91 -13.89 7.76 2.86
CA SER A 91 -14.86 6.75 3.26
C SER A 91 -14.57 5.42 2.56
N GLU A 92 -15.26 4.35 2.96
CA GLU A 92 -15.18 3.05 2.29
C GLU A 92 -15.95 3.01 0.96
N ASP A 93 -16.84 3.99 0.73
CA ASP A 93 -17.61 4.20 -0.50
C ASP A 93 -16.84 4.92 -1.61
#